data_AF-C7GZZ7-F1
#
_entry.id   AF-C7GZZ7-F1
#
_cell.length_a   1.000
_cell.length_b   1.000
_cell.length_c   1.000
_cell.angle_alpha   90.00
_cell.angle_beta   90.00
_cell.angle_gamma   90.00
#
_symmetry.space_group_name_H-M   'P 1'
#
loop_
_entity.id
_entity.type
_entity.pdbx_description
1 polymer ?
#
loop_
_entity_poly.entity_id
_entity_poly.type
_entity_poly.pdbx_seq_one_letter_code
_entity_poly.pdbx_strand_id
1 'polypeptide(L)'
;MRVKGINKKILAGILAALCAVQVFSSCFISGSLEAKPIKSKNNVNLKSSANQQSGAKSNGSNNDAEFKSSAKVKLKKAKPRKPDKFVAGLRKQGFPESYIKRLVKLHKKYPKWVFKADKRGNFGAAVSSQRNCSLIYWNSPSSWKSMEKGCYDWKRHRYIGKDGGAWVAASEGITKFYMDPRNFMNATDVFQFLSHRYESYQSIEGIEAVVKNSFLDGKPYKKSKRYSTYLLKAGKRSGVNPYVLSSMILVEQGFSGYGGCISGKHRGFKNIYNHFNIGAYAHSNRGPVLNGLIFAKAKMKKASYGRPWNNKIKSILGGALYYGVNYVRGGQDTFYLKKFNVVKGKAIHQYMTNVQGAFAETRRFERGYKRGKNAKLTFRIPVYTNMPKNACSKPKARGNNDNFIRSVKISAGKLTKKWDRYRFKYVAKLKPKKKFLEIELKLSDARAHVKTKRIVLVKGKTVVVTVTSSSGVRRNYKIKCI
;
A
#
# COMPACT_ATOMS: atom_id res chain seq x y z
N MET A 1 -4.73 10.25 41.71
CA MET A 1 -5.06 8.86 41.29
C MET A 1 -4.36 8.53 39.98
N ARG A 2 -3.43 7.56 40.01
CA ARG A 2 -2.68 7.02 38.87
C ARG A 2 -3.57 6.08 38.05
N VAL A 3 -3.72 6.33 36.75
CA VAL A 3 -4.30 5.34 35.82
C VAL A 3 -3.17 4.56 35.13
N LYS A 4 -3.16 3.25 35.38
CA LYS A 4 -2.16 2.27 34.96
C LYS A 4 -2.29 1.92 33.47
N GLY A 5 -1.17 2.04 32.75
CA GLY A 5 -0.57 0.98 31.92
C GLY A 5 -1.40 0.33 30.81
N ILE A 6 -1.37 0.92 29.60
CA ILE A 6 -1.65 0.20 28.35
C ILE A 6 -0.38 -0.55 27.91
N ASN A 7 -0.53 -1.85 27.65
CA ASN A 7 0.53 -2.84 27.47
C ASN A 7 1.42 -2.56 26.23
N LYS A 8 2.70 -2.20 26.47
CA LYS A 8 3.73 -1.86 25.46
C LYS A 8 4.11 -2.99 24.50
N LYS A 9 3.64 -4.23 24.70
CA LYS A 9 4.00 -5.39 23.86
C LYS A 9 3.29 -5.45 22.50
N ILE A 10 2.13 -4.81 22.34
CA ILE A 10 1.36 -4.84 21.07
C ILE A 10 1.92 -3.87 20.02
N LEU A 11 2.61 -2.81 20.45
CA LEU A 11 3.22 -1.82 19.55
C LEU A 11 4.60 -2.27 19.01
N ALA A 12 5.30 -3.15 19.73
CA ALA A 12 6.62 -3.64 19.34
C ALA A 12 6.57 -4.69 18.21
N GLY A 13 5.51 -5.51 18.14
CA GLY A 13 5.37 -6.57 17.13
C GLY A 13 5.13 -6.06 15.70
N ILE A 14 4.59 -4.85 15.54
CA ILE A 14 4.35 -4.21 14.23
C ILE A 14 5.59 -3.43 13.75
N LEU A 15 6.53 -3.13 14.66
CA LEU A 15 7.72 -2.34 14.36
C LEU A 15 8.88 -3.15 13.75
N ALA A 16 8.98 -4.44 14.08
CA ALA A 16 10.08 -5.30 13.63
C ALA A 16 9.88 -5.91 12.22
N ALA A 17 8.65 -5.97 11.71
CA ALA A 17 8.33 -6.66 10.46
C ALA A 17 8.47 -5.79 9.18
N LEU A 18 8.76 -4.49 9.30
CA LEU A 18 8.86 -3.59 8.13
C LEU A 18 10.28 -3.44 7.56
N CYS A 19 11.29 -3.93 8.29
CA CYS A 19 12.69 -3.99 7.81
C CYS A 19 13.16 -5.42 7.44
N ALA A 20 12.29 -6.44 7.53
CA ALA A 20 12.69 -7.86 7.52
C ALA A 20 12.10 -8.72 6.39
N VAL A 21 11.85 -8.19 5.19
CA VAL A 21 11.48 -9.04 4.03
C VAL A 21 12.48 -8.88 2.89
N GLN A 22 13.65 -9.46 3.11
CA GLN A 22 14.48 -10.03 2.05
C GLN A 22 15.21 -11.21 2.69
N VAL A 23 14.70 -12.44 2.53
CA VAL A 23 15.35 -13.59 1.87
C VAL A 23 14.25 -14.66 1.68
N PHE A 24 14.31 -15.42 0.59
CA PHE A 24 13.53 -16.62 0.24
C PHE A 24 12.18 -16.42 -0.47
N SER A 25 12.24 -16.41 -1.80
CA SER A 25 11.27 -17.15 -2.61
C SER A 25 12.04 -18.18 -3.42
N SER A 26 12.29 -19.32 -2.80
CA SER A 26 12.62 -20.58 -3.45
C SER A 26 12.00 -21.69 -2.61
N CYS A 27 11.27 -22.58 -3.30
CA CYS A 27 10.67 -23.83 -2.83
C CYS A 27 9.33 -23.76 -2.05
N PHE A 28 8.25 -24.04 -2.78
CA PHE A 28 7.07 -24.73 -2.25
C PHE A 28 7.43 -26.18 -1.90
N ILE A 29 6.87 -26.74 -0.82
CA ILE A 29 6.23 -28.08 -0.74
C ILE A 29 5.38 -28.13 0.56
N SER A 30 4.27 -28.84 0.45
CA SER A 30 3.14 -29.04 1.36
C SER A 30 3.45 -29.71 2.71
N GLY A 31 2.61 -29.44 3.72
CA GLY A 31 2.46 -30.27 4.93
C GLY A 31 1.35 -29.73 5.83
N SER A 32 0.25 -30.46 5.93
CA SER A 32 -0.95 -30.16 6.73
C SER A 32 -0.84 -30.84 8.09
N LEU A 33 -1.29 -30.21 9.19
CA LEU A 33 -1.82 -30.88 10.38
C LEU A 33 -2.70 -29.92 11.20
N GLU A 34 -3.88 -30.40 11.58
CA GLU A 34 -4.97 -29.68 12.25
C GLU A 34 -4.85 -29.76 13.78
N ALA A 35 -5.32 -28.72 14.49
CA ALA A 35 -5.59 -28.75 15.93
C ALA A 35 -7.07 -28.42 16.20
N LYS A 36 -7.72 -29.21 17.08
CA LYS A 36 -9.12 -29.08 17.53
C LYS A 36 -9.27 -28.01 18.64
N PRO A 37 -10.48 -27.43 18.82
CA PRO A 37 -10.70 -26.26 19.69
C PRO A 37 -11.28 -26.58 21.08
N ILE A 38 -11.04 -25.69 22.06
CA ILE A 38 -11.68 -25.68 23.39
C ILE A 38 -12.59 -24.44 23.52
N LYS A 39 -13.73 -24.67 24.19
CA LYS A 39 -14.96 -23.88 24.29
C LYS A 39 -14.86 -22.63 25.19
N SER A 40 -15.71 -21.66 24.88
CA SER A 40 -16.02 -20.46 25.67
C SER A 40 -17.01 -20.73 26.82
N LYS A 41 -16.98 -19.88 27.85
CA LYS A 41 -18.11 -19.59 28.75
C LYS A 41 -17.96 -18.16 29.31
N ASN A 42 -18.91 -17.27 29.01
CA ASN A 42 -19.84 -16.70 29.99
C ASN A 42 -20.57 -15.44 29.47
N ASN A 43 -21.89 -15.51 29.61
CA ASN A 43 -22.89 -14.46 29.52
C ASN A 43 -22.77 -13.48 30.69
N VAL A 44 -23.14 -12.21 30.49
CA VAL A 44 -24.02 -11.48 31.42
C VAL A 44 -24.94 -10.54 30.62
N ASN A 45 -26.20 -10.57 31.00
CA ASN A 45 -27.38 -9.85 30.54
C ASN A 45 -27.62 -8.66 31.47
N LEU A 46 -28.20 -7.53 31.01
CA LEU A 46 -29.04 -6.64 31.86
C LEU A 46 -29.74 -5.51 31.06
N LYS A 47 -31.06 -5.72 30.97
CA LYS A 47 -32.25 -4.87 30.90
C LYS A 47 -32.18 -3.33 31.05
N SER A 48 -32.83 -2.68 30.08
CA SER A 48 -33.88 -1.62 30.10
C SER A 48 -34.18 -0.77 31.35
N SER A 49 -34.44 0.52 31.12
CA SER A 49 -35.54 1.31 31.72
C SER A 49 -35.89 2.51 30.83
N ALA A 50 -37.19 2.82 30.71
CA ALA A 50 -37.81 3.98 30.05
C ALA A 50 -37.89 5.18 31.05
N ASN A 51 -38.47 6.37 30.86
CA ASN A 51 -39.30 7.02 29.84
C ASN A 51 -39.37 8.55 30.16
N GLN A 52 -40.09 9.30 29.30
CA GLN A 52 -40.75 10.62 29.47
C GLN A 52 -39.90 11.90 29.34
N GLN A 53 -40.24 13.00 28.65
CA GLN A 53 -41.28 13.48 27.69
C GLN A 53 -41.89 14.83 28.13
N SER A 54 -41.76 15.85 27.28
CA SER A 54 -42.69 16.99 27.02
C SER A 54 -42.00 17.86 25.94
N GLY A 55 -42.58 18.23 24.79
CA GLY A 55 -43.83 18.98 24.50
C GLY A 55 -43.44 20.46 24.25
N ALA A 56 -43.79 21.22 23.20
CA ALA A 56 -44.69 21.08 22.05
C ALA A 56 -44.41 22.20 21.00
N LYS A 57 -44.83 21.95 19.73
CA LYS A 57 -45.49 22.82 18.71
C LYS A 57 -44.89 24.21 18.36
N SER A 58 -44.40 24.48 17.14
CA SER A 58 -45.07 24.71 15.82
C SER A 58 -45.73 26.09 15.65
N ASN A 59 -45.26 26.88 14.67
CA ASN A 59 -46.08 27.50 13.63
C ASN A 59 -45.21 28.23 12.59
N GLY A 60 -45.59 28.12 11.32
CA GLY A 60 -45.01 28.86 10.21
C GLY A 60 -45.90 30.04 9.79
N SER A 61 -45.36 30.93 8.96
CA SER A 61 -46.14 31.79 8.08
C SER A 61 -45.31 32.18 6.86
N ASN A 62 -45.95 32.03 5.69
CA ASN A 62 -45.54 32.60 4.41
C ASN A 62 -45.55 34.14 4.47
N ASN A 63 -44.82 34.78 3.54
CA ASN A 63 -45.24 36.01 2.88
C ASN A 63 -44.50 36.18 1.54
N ASP A 64 -45.28 36.30 0.47
CA ASP A 64 -44.86 36.71 -0.86
C ASP A 64 -44.75 38.23 -0.93
N ALA A 65 -43.73 38.75 -1.64
CA ALA A 65 -43.74 40.10 -2.21
C ALA A 65 -42.70 40.25 -3.34
N GLU A 66 -43.22 40.20 -4.56
CA GLU A 66 -43.03 41.18 -5.65
C GLU A 66 -41.65 41.46 -6.28
N PHE A 67 -41.70 41.56 -7.62
CA PHE A 67 -40.60 41.64 -8.58
C PHE A 67 -40.49 43.06 -9.14
N LYS A 68 -39.35 43.75 -9.02
CA LYS A 68 -38.99 44.88 -9.91
C LYS A 68 -37.49 44.97 -10.26
N SER A 69 -37.27 45.01 -11.58
CA SER A 69 -36.23 45.66 -12.40
C SER A 69 -34.72 45.39 -12.18
N SER A 70 -34.21 44.53 -13.08
CA SER A 70 -33.05 44.74 -13.98
C SER A 70 -31.88 45.67 -13.56
N ALA A 71 -30.74 45.05 -13.26
CA ALA A 71 -29.42 45.62 -13.51
C ALA A 71 -28.58 44.65 -14.37
N LYS A 72 -28.32 45.01 -15.64
CA LYS A 72 -27.41 44.28 -16.53
C LYS A 72 -25.97 44.39 -16.01
N VAL A 73 -25.51 43.38 -15.28
CA VAL A 73 -24.08 43.22 -14.96
C VAL A 73 -23.35 42.82 -16.24
N LYS A 74 -22.63 43.77 -16.86
CA LYS A 74 -21.67 43.48 -17.94
C LYS A 74 -20.57 42.56 -17.39
N LEU A 75 -20.66 41.26 -17.65
CA LEU A 75 -19.55 40.33 -17.50
C LEU A 75 -18.41 40.74 -18.44
N LYS A 76 -17.36 41.38 -17.89
CA LYS A 76 -16.09 41.56 -18.59
C LYS A 76 -15.58 40.15 -18.99
N LYS A 77 -15.55 39.86 -20.29
CA LYS A 77 -14.88 38.66 -20.83
C LYS A 77 -13.45 38.64 -20.29
N ALA A 78 -13.14 37.64 -19.46
CA ALA A 78 -11.79 37.44 -18.95
C ALA A 78 -10.85 37.24 -20.14
N LYS A 79 -9.79 38.06 -20.24
CA LYS A 79 -8.72 37.88 -21.22
C LYS A 79 -8.23 36.41 -21.15
N PRO A 80 -8.05 35.72 -22.29
CA PRO A 80 -7.60 34.33 -22.29
C PRO A 80 -6.28 34.24 -21.51
N ARG A 81 -6.35 33.55 -20.37
CA ARG A 81 -5.24 33.45 -19.43
C ARG A 81 -4.14 32.63 -20.11
N LYS A 82 -2.95 33.23 -20.31
CA LYS A 82 -1.77 32.51 -20.85
C LYS A 82 -1.63 31.15 -20.14
N PRO A 83 -1.37 30.05 -20.88
CA PRO A 83 -1.24 28.73 -20.27
C PRO A 83 -0.17 28.78 -19.18
N ASP A 84 -0.53 28.35 -17.97
CA ASP A 84 0.41 28.22 -16.87
C ASP A 84 1.57 27.30 -17.32
N LYS A 85 2.79 27.84 -17.41
CA LYS A 85 3.99 27.12 -17.87
C LYS A 85 4.20 25.81 -17.09
N PHE A 86 3.86 25.79 -15.80
CA PHE A 86 3.93 24.59 -14.99
C PHE A 86 2.94 23.51 -15.47
N VAL A 87 1.68 23.90 -15.71
CA VAL A 87 0.63 22.99 -16.20
C VAL A 87 0.97 22.48 -17.60
N ALA A 88 1.42 23.36 -18.51
CA ALA A 88 1.87 22.97 -19.84
C ALA A 88 3.03 21.96 -19.78
N GLY A 89 3.98 22.16 -18.86
CA GLY A 89 5.07 21.23 -18.59
C GLY A 89 4.59 19.86 -18.09
N LEU A 90 3.59 19.81 -17.20
CA LEU A 90 3.00 18.54 -16.74
C LEU A 90 2.31 17.78 -17.89
N ARG A 91 1.56 18.49 -18.74
CA ARG A 91 0.90 17.89 -19.92
C ARG A 91 1.91 17.34 -20.91
N LYS A 92 2.99 18.09 -21.20
CA LYS A 92 4.07 17.66 -22.09
C LYS A 92 4.75 16.36 -21.60
N GLN A 93 4.86 16.18 -20.29
CA GLN A 93 5.37 14.94 -19.69
C GLN A 93 4.39 13.76 -19.77
N GLY A 94 3.12 14.00 -20.10
CA GLY A 94 2.07 12.99 -20.21
C GLY A 94 1.24 12.78 -18.94
N PHE A 95 1.21 13.74 -18.01
CA PHE A 95 0.29 13.66 -16.88
C PHE A 95 -1.17 13.86 -17.33
N PRO A 96 -2.10 12.96 -16.96
CA PRO A 96 -3.53 13.16 -17.21
C PRO A 96 -4.11 14.31 -16.39
N GLU A 97 -5.20 14.92 -16.85
CA GLU A 97 -5.91 16.00 -16.09
C GLU A 97 -6.33 15.58 -14.68
N SER A 98 -6.65 14.30 -14.49
CA SER A 98 -6.97 13.74 -13.16
C SER A 98 -5.81 13.82 -12.15
N TYR A 99 -4.57 14.04 -12.61
CA TYR A 99 -3.37 14.27 -11.81
C TYR A 99 -3.11 15.77 -11.62
N ILE A 100 -3.18 16.53 -12.72
CA ILE A 100 -2.73 17.93 -12.82
C ILE A 100 -3.35 18.81 -11.72
N LYS A 101 -4.68 18.71 -11.49
CA LYS A 101 -5.36 19.51 -10.44
C LYS A 101 -4.71 19.36 -9.07
N ARG A 102 -4.28 18.14 -8.72
CA ARG A 102 -3.65 17.84 -7.42
C ARG A 102 -2.20 18.32 -7.38
N LEU A 103 -1.46 18.16 -8.47
CA LEU A 103 -0.07 18.61 -8.60
C LEU A 103 0.05 20.13 -8.56
N VAL A 104 -0.87 20.86 -9.19
CA VAL A 104 -0.95 22.34 -9.09
C VAL A 104 -1.15 22.77 -7.65
N LYS A 105 -2.04 22.11 -6.89
CA LYS A 105 -2.25 22.41 -5.47
C LYS A 105 -0.97 22.19 -4.64
N LEU A 106 -0.21 21.14 -4.93
CA LEU A 106 1.08 20.90 -4.27
C LEU A 106 2.14 21.92 -4.67
N HIS A 107 2.25 22.24 -5.96
CA HIS A 107 3.23 23.20 -6.47
C HIS A 107 3.02 24.61 -5.90
N LYS A 108 1.76 25.05 -5.77
CA LYS A 108 1.43 26.31 -5.09
C LYS A 108 1.96 26.36 -3.64
N LYS A 109 1.89 25.23 -2.92
CA LYS A 109 2.38 25.13 -1.55
C LYS A 109 3.91 24.96 -1.47
N TYR A 110 4.50 24.27 -2.44
CA TYR A 110 5.92 23.98 -2.50
C TYR A 110 6.46 24.24 -3.92
N PRO A 111 6.76 25.50 -4.28
CA PRO A 111 7.13 25.87 -5.64
C PRO A 111 8.44 25.23 -6.14
N LYS A 112 9.33 24.84 -5.21
CA LYS A 112 10.59 24.16 -5.56
C LYS A 112 10.42 22.67 -5.86
N TRP A 113 9.24 22.09 -5.64
CA TRP A 113 9.01 20.67 -5.93
C TRP A 113 8.86 20.43 -7.43
N VAL A 114 9.56 19.40 -7.90
CA VAL A 114 9.59 18.97 -9.30
C VAL A 114 8.82 17.67 -9.42
N PHE A 115 7.80 17.63 -10.29
CA PHE A 115 7.04 16.43 -10.59
C PHE A 115 7.46 15.87 -11.95
N LYS A 116 7.95 14.62 -11.95
CA LYS A 116 8.35 13.88 -13.14
C LYS A 116 7.35 12.76 -13.41
N ALA A 117 6.78 12.73 -14.62
CA ALA A 117 5.91 11.62 -15.03
C ALA A 117 6.75 10.36 -15.21
N ASP A 118 6.28 9.25 -14.64
CA ASP A 118 6.95 7.97 -14.71
C ASP A 118 6.04 6.97 -15.42
N LYS A 119 6.13 6.94 -16.77
CA LYS A 119 5.20 6.19 -17.62
C LYS A 119 5.24 4.69 -17.29
N ARG A 120 4.06 4.06 -17.20
CA ARG A 120 3.86 2.65 -16.91
C ARG A 120 2.85 2.05 -17.88
N GLY A 121 2.88 0.72 -17.98
CA GLY A 121 1.93 -0.02 -18.81
C GLY A 121 0.49 0.02 -18.29
N ASN A 122 -0.30 -0.97 -18.71
CA ASN A 122 -1.71 -1.07 -18.39
C ASN A 122 -1.95 -1.20 -16.87
N PHE A 123 -2.82 -0.36 -16.32
CA PHE A 123 -3.15 -0.36 -14.89
C PHE A 123 -3.76 -1.69 -14.41
N GLY A 124 -4.68 -2.27 -15.17
CA GLY A 124 -5.31 -3.56 -14.86
C GLY A 124 -4.31 -4.71 -14.86
N ALA A 125 -3.35 -4.72 -15.78
CA ALA A 125 -2.26 -5.69 -15.80
C ALA A 125 -1.31 -5.50 -14.60
N ALA A 126 -0.96 -4.26 -14.26
CA ALA A 126 -0.15 -3.95 -13.10
C ALA A 126 -0.80 -4.41 -11.79
N VAL A 127 -2.10 -4.13 -11.60
CA VAL A 127 -2.88 -4.60 -10.45
C VAL A 127 -2.97 -6.13 -10.44
N SER A 128 -3.20 -6.75 -11.59
CA SER A 128 -3.25 -8.20 -11.74
C SER A 128 -1.95 -8.88 -11.33
N SER A 129 -0.79 -8.25 -11.61
CA SER A 129 0.51 -8.76 -11.21
C SER A 129 0.70 -8.80 -9.69
N GLN A 130 -0.08 -8.04 -8.92
CA GLN A 130 -0.02 -8.01 -7.46
C GLN A 130 -0.78 -9.15 -6.78
N ARG A 131 -1.54 -9.94 -7.53
CA ARG A 131 -2.32 -11.04 -6.97
C ARG A 131 -1.41 -12.01 -6.22
N ASN A 132 -1.79 -12.37 -5.00
CA ASN A 132 -1.07 -13.27 -4.09
C ASN A 132 0.31 -12.81 -3.59
N CYS A 133 0.90 -11.71 -4.09
CA CYS A 133 2.14 -11.14 -3.53
C CYS A 133 1.91 -9.84 -2.75
N SER A 134 0.80 -9.14 -2.99
CA SER A 134 0.34 -8.07 -2.10
C SER A 134 -0.56 -8.64 -1.00
N LEU A 135 -0.14 -8.47 0.24
CA LEU A 135 -0.75 -9.03 1.43
C LEU A 135 -1.37 -7.95 2.31
N ILE A 136 -2.25 -8.35 3.20
CA ILE A 136 -2.85 -7.50 4.20
C ILE A 136 -3.02 -8.27 5.51
N TYR A 137 -2.95 -7.56 6.64
CA TYR A 137 -3.03 -8.20 7.95
C TYR A 137 -4.38 -8.90 8.13
N TRP A 138 -4.40 -10.09 8.71
CA TRP A 138 -5.58 -10.96 8.79
C TRP A 138 -6.79 -10.29 9.47
N ASN A 139 -6.54 -9.45 10.48
CA ASN A 139 -7.57 -8.70 11.21
C ASN A 139 -8.05 -7.43 10.48
N SER A 140 -7.60 -7.21 9.24
CA SER A 140 -8.16 -6.15 8.40
C SER A 140 -9.60 -6.50 7.97
N PRO A 141 -10.42 -5.49 7.61
CA PRO A 141 -11.76 -5.70 7.07
C PRO A 141 -11.86 -6.81 6.01
N SER A 142 -12.90 -7.63 6.08
CA SER A 142 -13.13 -8.73 5.11
C SER A 142 -13.33 -8.26 3.68
N SER A 143 -13.87 -7.06 3.49
CA SER A 143 -13.93 -6.34 2.22
C SER A 143 -12.56 -6.00 1.62
N TRP A 144 -11.48 -6.05 2.40
CA TRP A 144 -10.12 -5.77 1.92
C TRP A 144 -9.36 -7.06 1.58
N LYS A 145 -9.88 -8.23 1.95
CA LYS A 145 -9.24 -9.54 1.77
C LYS A 145 -9.71 -10.23 0.49
N SER A 146 -8.80 -10.92 -0.18
CA SER A 146 -9.10 -11.64 -1.42
C SER A 146 -9.92 -12.91 -1.14
N MET A 147 -10.85 -13.20 -2.05
CA MET A 147 -11.60 -14.47 -2.10
C MET A 147 -11.26 -15.27 -3.36
N GLU A 148 -10.19 -14.93 -4.07
CA GLU A 148 -9.72 -15.69 -5.23
C GLU A 148 -9.26 -17.10 -4.85
N LYS A 149 -9.16 -18.00 -5.84
CA LYS A 149 -8.78 -19.40 -5.60
C LYS A 149 -7.47 -19.48 -4.80
N GLY A 150 -7.51 -20.23 -3.69
CA GLY A 150 -6.39 -20.37 -2.77
C GLY A 150 -6.22 -19.24 -1.74
N CYS A 151 -7.15 -18.27 -1.67
CA CYS A 151 -7.13 -17.19 -0.65
C CYS A 151 -8.06 -17.47 0.54
N TYR A 152 -9.02 -18.37 0.40
CA TYR A 152 -10.02 -18.68 1.42
C TYR A 152 -10.26 -20.18 1.51
N ASP A 153 -10.25 -20.71 2.73
CA ASP A 153 -10.60 -22.09 3.06
C ASP A 153 -12.10 -22.15 3.36
N TRP A 154 -12.85 -22.73 2.43
CA TRP A 154 -14.31 -22.84 2.52
C TRP A 154 -14.80 -23.88 3.51
N LYS A 155 -13.96 -24.86 3.90
CA LYS A 155 -14.31 -25.88 4.90
C LYS A 155 -14.13 -25.32 6.31
N ARG A 156 -13.03 -24.58 6.53
CA ARG A 156 -12.69 -23.99 7.84
C ARG A 156 -13.18 -22.56 8.01
N HIS A 157 -13.84 -21.99 6.99
CA HIS A 157 -14.37 -20.63 6.98
C HIS A 157 -13.33 -19.56 7.40
N ARG A 158 -12.11 -19.65 6.86
CA ARG A 158 -11.02 -18.72 7.19
C ARG A 158 -10.18 -18.35 5.98
N TYR A 159 -9.60 -17.15 6.01
CA TYR A 159 -8.62 -16.73 5.03
C TYR A 159 -7.33 -17.54 5.17
N ILE A 160 -6.70 -17.87 4.03
CA ILE A 160 -5.48 -18.65 3.99
C ILE A 160 -4.28 -17.70 4.16
N GLY A 161 -3.45 -17.98 5.17
CA GLY A 161 -2.18 -17.29 5.40
C GLY A 161 -1.23 -17.45 4.22
N LYS A 162 -0.51 -16.39 3.88
CA LYS A 162 0.45 -16.31 2.77
C LYS A 162 1.87 -16.01 3.22
N ASP A 163 2.00 -15.47 4.42
CA ASP A 163 3.26 -15.20 5.09
C ASP A 163 3.00 -15.37 6.60
N GLY A 164 3.31 -16.56 7.08
CA GLY A 164 2.79 -17.10 8.33
C GLY A 164 1.25 -17.11 8.39
N GLY A 165 0.69 -17.12 9.60
CA GLY A 165 -0.75 -17.01 9.84
C GLY A 165 -1.29 -15.57 9.87
N ALA A 166 -0.41 -14.58 9.90
CA ALA A 166 -0.78 -13.19 10.17
C ALA A 166 -1.12 -12.37 8.91
N TRP A 167 -0.66 -12.80 7.74
CA TRP A 167 -0.82 -12.07 6.49
C TRP A 167 -1.59 -12.90 5.46
N VAL A 168 -2.62 -12.30 4.88
CA VAL A 168 -3.49 -12.94 3.89
C VAL A 168 -3.51 -12.12 2.59
N ALA A 169 -3.93 -12.71 1.49
CA ALA A 169 -3.94 -12.02 0.20
C ALA A 169 -4.87 -10.78 0.21
N ALA A 170 -4.36 -9.65 -0.26
CA ALA A 170 -5.14 -8.42 -0.44
C ALA A 170 -6.12 -8.55 -1.61
N SER A 171 -7.32 -7.98 -1.47
CA SER A 171 -8.32 -7.91 -2.54
C SER A 171 -7.86 -7.00 -3.69
N GLU A 172 -8.43 -7.19 -4.88
CA GLU A 172 -8.18 -6.31 -6.01
C GLU A 172 -8.57 -4.85 -5.71
N GLY A 173 -9.69 -4.64 -5.00
CA GLY A 173 -10.18 -3.30 -4.66
C GLY A 173 -9.22 -2.50 -3.78
N ILE A 174 -8.69 -3.11 -2.71
CA ILE A 174 -7.72 -2.43 -1.83
C ILE A 174 -6.38 -2.23 -2.54
N THR A 175 -6.01 -3.17 -3.41
CA THR A 175 -4.79 -3.07 -4.23
C THR A 175 -4.88 -1.90 -5.22
N LYS A 176 -6.00 -1.78 -5.94
CA LYS A 176 -6.28 -0.63 -6.83
C LYS A 176 -6.19 0.69 -6.09
N PHE A 177 -6.76 0.79 -4.88
CA PHE A 177 -6.70 2.00 -4.07
C PHE A 177 -5.25 2.42 -3.77
N TYR A 178 -4.41 1.51 -3.29
CA TYR A 178 -3.01 1.82 -2.95
C TYR A 178 -2.08 1.96 -4.17
N MET A 179 -2.44 1.38 -5.31
CA MET A 179 -1.69 1.56 -6.56
C MET A 179 -2.07 2.82 -7.34
N ASP A 180 -3.24 3.43 -7.09
CA ASP A 180 -3.65 4.63 -7.82
C ASP A 180 -2.97 5.88 -7.26
N PRO A 181 -2.02 6.51 -7.98
CA PRO A 181 -1.23 7.62 -7.44
C PRO A 181 -2.08 8.85 -7.09
N ARG A 182 -3.25 9.00 -7.73
CA ARG A 182 -4.17 10.13 -7.53
C ARG A 182 -4.73 10.18 -6.10
N ASN A 183 -4.76 9.04 -5.41
CA ASN A 183 -5.20 8.95 -4.01
C ASN A 183 -4.21 9.58 -3.02
N PHE A 184 -2.98 9.85 -3.45
CA PHE A 184 -1.87 10.17 -2.55
C PHE A 184 -1.14 11.48 -2.87
N MET A 185 -1.67 12.30 -3.78
CA MET A 185 -1.09 13.61 -4.11
C MET A 185 -1.53 14.68 -3.10
N ASN A 186 -1.15 14.48 -1.84
CA ASN A 186 -1.24 15.48 -0.78
C ASN A 186 0.14 15.72 -0.16
N ALA A 187 0.26 16.75 0.67
CA ALA A 187 1.55 17.24 1.20
C ALA A 187 2.32 16.23 2.08
N THR A 188 1.71 15.10 2.40
CA THR A 188 2.35 14.02 3.15
C THR A 188 2.48 12.74 2.31
N ASP A 189 1.40 12.26 1.70
CA ASP A 189 1.43 10.97 1.01
C ASP A 189 2.17 10.97 -0.33
N VAL A 190 2.42 12.15 -0.91
CA VAL A 190 3.16 12.28 -2.16
C VAL A 190 4.62 11.82 -2.02
N PHE A 191 5.13 11.78 -0.79
CA PHE A 191 6.49 11.31 -0.49
C PHE A 191 6.71 9.84 -0.84
N GLN A 192 5.65 9.05 -1.05
CA GLN A 192 5.82 7.70 -1.59
C GLN A 192 6.40 7.70 -3.01
N PHE A 193 6.30 8.84 -3.71
CA PHE A 193 6.83 9.10 -5.04
C PHE A 193 8.14 9.91 -5.01
N LEU A 194 8.65 10.29 -3.83
CA LEU A 194 9.93 11.00 -3.74
C LEU A 194 11.03 10.16 -4.37
N SER A 195 11.80 10.75 -5.28
CA SER A 195 12.89 10.04 -5.93
C SER A 195 14.05 9.85 -4.96
N HIS A 196 14.49 8.60 -4.86
CA HIS A 196 15.65 8.18 -4.11
C HIS A 196 16.93 8.27 -4.94
N ARG A 197 16.87 8.81 -6.17
CA ARG A 197 18.05 9.03 -7.02
C ARG A 197 18.81 10.29 -6.61
N TYR A 198 20.12 10.21 -6.67
CA TYR A 198 20.98 11.38 -6.62
C TYR A 198 20.68 12.31 -7.80
N GLU A 199 20.62 13.61 -7.55
CA GLU A 199 20.44 14.69 -8.52
C GLU A 199 21.44 15.80 -8.17
N SER A 200 22.03 16.47 -9.17
CA SER A 200 23.12 17.43 -8.97
C SER A 200 22.76 18.64 -8.10
N TYR A 201 21.47 19.00 -8.01
CA TYR A 201 21.02 20.13 -7.19
C TYR A 201 21.08 19.86 -5.68
N GLN A 202 21.29 18.60 -5.26
CA GLN A 202 21.26 18.24 -3.86
C GLN A 202 22.53 18.75 -3.16
N SER A 203 22.35 19.53 -2.10
CA SER A 203 23.42 20.30 -1.45
C SER A 203 23.58 20.00 0.05
N ILE A 204 24.60 20.57 0.67
CA ILE A 204 24.85 20.49 2.11
C ILE A 204 23.70 21.13 2.89
N GLU A 205 23.24 22.32 2.49
CA GLU A 205 22.19 23.08 3.16
C GLU A 205 20.86 22.31 3.19
N GLY A 206 20.53 21.62 2.09
CA GLY A 206 19.35 20.77 2.05
C GLY A 206 19.45 19.54 2.96
N ILE A 207 20.65 18.96 3.11
CA ILE A 207 20.87 17.88 4.08
C ILE A 207 20.68 18.42 5.50
N GLU A 208 21.26 19.58 5.80
CA GLU A 208 21.18 20.22 7.11
C GLU A 208 19.75 20.60 7.50
N ALA A 209 18.95 21.06 6.54
CA ALA A 209 17.52 21.27 6.74
C ALA A 209 16.76 19.98 7.11
N VAL A 210 17.13 18.83 6.52
CA VAL A 210 16.54 17.52 6.82
C VAL A 210 16.98 17.03 8.21
N VAL A 211 18.27 17.16 8.54
CA VAL A 211 18.82 16.63 9.79
C VAL A 211 18.65 17.53 11.00
N LYS A 212 18.15 18.75 10.82
CA LYS A 212 17.99 19.76 11.89
C LYS A 212 17.37 19.18 13.17
N ASN A 213 17.98 19.52 14.31
CA ASN A 213 17.67 19.04 15.66
C ASN A 213 17.81 17.51 15.83
N SER A 214 18.85 16.92 15.23
CA SER A 214 19.20 15.50 15.41
C SER A 214 20.68 15.33 15.73
N PHE A 215 21.09 14.10 16.02
CA PHE A 215 22.50 13.75 16.22
C PHE A 215 23.38 13.95 14.97
N LEU A 216 22.75 14.10 13.79
CA LEU A 216 23.42 14.42 12.52
C LEU A 216 23.53 15.94 12.28
N ASP A 217 22.86 16.76 13.10
CA ASP A 217 22.85 18.22 12.98
C ASP A 217 24.11 18.84 13.60
N GLY A 218 24.82 19.66 12.84
CA GLY A 218 25.87 20.56 13.35
C GLY A 218 27.14 19.92 13.90
N LYS A 219 27.14 18.63 14.28
CA LYS A 219 28.26 18.00 14.99
C LYS A 219 29.37 17.53 14.02
N PRO A 220 30.62 18.01 14.18
CA PRO A 220 31.75 17.45 13.46
C PRO A 220 32.02 16.01 13.94
N TYR A 221 32.26 15.08 13.01
CA TYR A 221 32.57 13.68 13.35
C TYR A 221 34.08 13.38 13.34
N LYS A 222 34.84 14.00 12.42
CA LYS A 222 36.32 13.93 12.33
C LYS A 222 36.88 15.19 11.69
N LYS A 223 38.04 15.67 12.18
CA LYS A 223 38.86 16.76 11.59
C LYS A 223 38.01 17.90 11.01
N SER A 224 37.07 18.41 11.82
CA SER A 224 36.20 19.55 11.47
C SER A 224 35.17 19.36 10.35
N LYS A 225 34.91 18.13 9.86
CA LYS A 225 33.88 17.86 8.84
C LYS A 225 32.55 17.39 9.44
N ARG A 226 31.46 18.04 9.01
CA ARG A 226 30.06 17.76 9.40
C ARG A 226 29.53 16.48 8.73
N TYR A 227 28.52 15.84 9.32
CA TYR A 227 27.86 14.68 8.71
C TYR A 227 27.27 14.98 7.33
N SER A 228 26.77 16.20 7.12
CA SER A 228 26.22 16.66 5.85
C SER A 228 27.20 16.49 4.69
N THR A 229 28.49 16.80 4.88
CA THR A 229 29.55 16.57 3.88
C THR A 229 29.69 15.09 3.51
N TYR A 230 29.67 14.20 4.51
CA TYR A 230 29.81 12.76 4.27
C TYR A 230 28.55 12.15 3.64
N LEU A 231 27.37 12.62 4.02
CA LEU A 231 26.10 12.21 3.44
C LEU A 231 26.00 12.64 1.98
N LEU A 232 26.43 13.85 1.64
CA LEU A 232 26.51 14.31 0.25
C LEU A 232 27.47 13.44 -0.57
N LYS A 233 28.67 13.16 -0.02
CA LYS A 233 29.65 12.26 -0.65
C LYS A 233 29.08 10.85 -0.84
N ALA A 234 28.38 10.31 0.16
CA ALA A 234 27.74 9.01 0.08
C ALA A 234 26.66 8.99 -1.01
N GLY A 235 25.83 10.03 -1.08
CA GLY A 235 24.82 10.19 -2.13
C GLY A 235 25.44 10.17 -3.53
N LYS A 236 26.45 11.03 -3.76
CA LYS A 236 27.19 11.09 -5.04
C LYS A 236 27.75 9.73 -5.46
N ARG A 237 28.42 9.04 -4.54
CA ARG A 237 29.06 7.75 -4.83
C ARG A 237 28.09 6.59 -5.03
N SER A 238 26.96 6.62 -4.34
CA SER A 238 25.97 5.53 -4.41
C SER A 238 24.91 5.73 -5.49
N GLY A 239 24.75 6.97 -6.00
CA GLY A 239 23.63 7.36 -6.85
C GLY A 239 22.32 7.53 -6.07
N VAL A 240 22.38 7.64 -4.74
CA VAL A 240 21.22 7.78 -3.87
C VAL A 240 21.05 9.23 -3.42
N ASN A 241 19.80 9.69 -3.35
CA ASN A 241 19.44 11.00 -2.82
C ASN A 241 19.96 11.16 -1.37
N PRO A 242 20.84 12.13 -1.07
CA PRO A 242 21.45 12.27 0.25
C PRO A 242 20.44 12.76 1.29
N TYR A 243 19.38 13.47 0.89
CA TYR A 243 18.27 13.83 1.77
C TYR A 243 17.52 12.56 2.21
N VAL A 244 17.35 11.59 1.29
CA VAL A 244 16.72 10.30 1.59
C VAL A 244 17.59 9.48 2.52
N LEU A 245 18.89 9.38 2.26
CA LEU A 245 19.83 8.70 3.16
C LEU A 245 19.77 9.29 4.57
N SER A 246 19.76 10.62 4.69
CA SER A 246 19.67 11.33 5.96
C SER A 246 18.40 10.95 6.73
N SER A 247 17.25 11.02 6.07
CA SER A 247 15.97 10.66 6.69
C SER A 247 15.87 9.17 7.02
N MET A 248 16.46 8.27 6.22
CA MET A 248 16.52 6.84 6.56
C MET A 248 17.27 6.62 7.87
N ILE A 249 18.45 7.23 8.03
CA ILE A 249 19.24 7.11 9.26
C ILE A 249 18.44 7.61 10.48
N LEU A 250 17.71 8.73 10.35
CA LEU A 250 16.88 9.24 11.45
C LEU A 250 15.70 8.34 11.81
N VAL A 251 15.10 7.67 10.82
CA VAL A 251 14.04 6.67 11.07
C VAL A 251 14.63 5.46 11.79
N GLU A 252 15.81 5.00 11.38
CA GLU A 252 16.44 3.78 11.91
C GLU A 252 17.10 3.95 13.28
N GLN A 253 17.67 5.13 13.56
CA GLN A 253 18.47 5.38 14.77
C GLN A 253 17.82 6.37 15.74
N GLY A 254 16.67 6.93 15.37
CA GLY A 254 16.04 8.03 16.09
C GLY A 254 16.81 9.35 15.95
N PHE A 255 16.18 10.44 16.39
CA PHE A 255 16.80 11.78 16.34
C PHE A 255 17.99 11.93 17.29
N SER A 256 18.05 11.17 18.38
CA SER A 256 19.15 11.22 19.36
C SER A 256 20.36 10.36 18.99
N GLY A 257 20.21 9.40 18.07
CA GLY A 257 21.32 8.56 17.61
C GLY A 257 21.87 7.59 18.65
N TYR A 258 21.07 7.19 19.64
CA TYR A 258 21.46 6.21 20.66
C TYR A 258 21.15 4.75 20.27
N GLY A 259 20.92 4.48 18.98
CA GLY A 259 20.67 3.12 18.48
C GLY A 259 21.85 2.19 18.75
N GLY A 260 21.56 0.95 19.20
CA GLY A 260 22.59 -0.04 19.56
C GLY A 260 23.57 -0.35 18.42
N CYS A 261 23.08 -0.32 17.18
CA CYS A 261 23.85 -0.52 15.95
C CYS A 261 24.87 0.58 15.64
N ILE A 262 24.77 1.75 16.28
CA ILE A 262 25.70 2.88 16.06
C ILE A 262 26.46 3.32 17.32
N SER A 263 26.34 2.55 18.39
CA SER A 263 27.02 2.82 19.67
C SER A 263 28.54 2.70 19.59
N GLY A 264 29.05 1.77 18.77
CA GLY A 264 30.48 1.40 18.74
C GLY A 264 30.99 0.69 19.99
N LYS A 265 30.11 0.40 20.97
CA LYS A 265 30.46 -0.13 22.30
C LYS A 265 30.02 -1.57 22.53
N HIS A 266 29.33 -2.19 21.57
CA HIS A 266 28.82 -3.56 21.73
C HIS A 266 29.97 -4.57 21.89
N ARG A 267 29.90 -5.43 22.92
CA ARG A 267 30.89 -6.50 23.19
C ARG A 267 31.09 -7.38 21.97
N GLY A 268 32.35 -7.63 21.57
CA GLY A 268 32.72 -8.39 20.35
C GLY A 268 32.63 -7.62 19.01
N PHE A 269 32.07 -6.39 19.04
CA PHE A 269 31.83 -5.53 17.87
C PHE A 269 32.24 -4.07 18.14
N LYS A 270 33.25 -3.85 18.99
CA LYS A 270 33.80 -2.52 19.26
C LYS A 270 34.17 -1.83 17.95
N ASN A 271 33.79 -0.56 17.82
CA ASN A 271 33.96 0.25 16.61
C ASN A 271 33.27 -0.26 15.34
N ILE A 272 32.33 -1.21 15.41
CA ILE A 272 31.49 -1.57 14.26
C ILE A 272 30.18 -0.77 14.31
N TYR A 273 29.76 -0.24 13.17
CA TYR A 273 28.59 0.62 13.06
C TYR A 273 27.68 0.20 11.90
N ASN A 274 26.37 0.31 12.07
CA ASN A 274 25.36 0.06 11.04
C ASN A 274 24.24 1.11 11.09
N HIS A 275 24.39 2.22 10.34
CA HIS A 275 23.45 3.36 10.39
C HIS A 275 22.09 3.08 9.75
N PHE A 276 22.01 2.08 8.88
CA PHE A 276 20.79 1.73 8.14
C PHE A 276 20.15 0.42 8.62
N ASN A 277 20.61 -0.14 9.76
CA ASN A 277 20.12 -1.40 10.30
C ASN A 277 20.09 -2.56 9.28
N ILE A 278 21.04 -2.59 8.34
CA ILE A 278 21.08 -3.62 7.29
C ILE A 278 21.39 -4.97 7.94
N GLY A 279 20.51 -5.96 7.74
CA GLY A 279 20.61 -7.27 8.38
C GLY A 279 20.18 -7.29 9.86
N ALA A 280 19.62 -6.20 10.39
CA ALA A 280 19.24 -6.10 11.80
C ALA A 280 17.80 -6.60 12.05
N TYR A 281 17.58 -7.90 11.91
CA TYR A 281 16.32 -8.56 12.28
C TYR A 281 16.61 -9.71 13.25
N ALA A 282 15.65 -10.01 14.13
CA ALA A 282 15.81 -11.12 15.08
C ALA A 282 15.71 -12.45 14.33
N HIS A 283 16.76 -13.27 14.43
CA HIS A 283 16.80 -14.62 13.88
C HIS A 283 17.98 -15.39 14.50
N SER A 284 17.99 -16.71 14.32
CA SER A 284 19.06 -17.59 14.83
C SER A 284 19.35 -17.35 16.33
N ASN A 285 18.28 -17.23 17.13
CA ASN A 285 18.32 -16.93 18.57
C ASN A 285 19.10 -15.67 18.97
N ARG A 286 19.26 -14.71 18.06
CA ARG A 286 19.94 -13.44 18.30
C ARG A 286 19.01 -12.26 18.08
N GLY A 287 19.22 -11.21 18.86
CA GLY A 287 18.53 -9.93 18.71
C GLY A 287 18.97 -9.17 17.45
N PRO A 288 18.14 -8.20 17.00
CA PRO A 288 18.37 -7.46 15.75
C PRO A 288 19.69 -6.67 15.76
N VAL A 289 20.08 -6.07 16.89
CA VAL A 289 21.34 -5.30 16.99
C VAL A 289 22.55 -6.17 16.69
N LEU A 290 22.61 -7.37 17.30
CA LEU A 290 23.72 -8.29 17.11
C LEU A 290 23.80 -8.77 15.65
N ASN A 291 22.68 -9.17 15.05
CA ASN A 291 22.65 -9.59 13.64
C ASN A 291 23.08 -8.45 12.69
N GLY A 292 22.64 -7.21 12.95
CA GLY A 292 23.07 -6.04 12.18
C GLY A 292 24.57 -5.73 12.30
N LEU A 293 25.16 -5.94 13.47
CA LEU A 293 26.61 -5.76 13.68
C LEU A 293 27.44 -6.89 13.07
N ILE A 294 26.92 -8.12 13.08
CA ILE A 294 27.51 -9.26 12.35
C ILE A 294 27.57 -8.95 10.86
N PHE A 295 26.46 -8.50 10.28
CA PHE A 295 26.44 -8.07 8.88
C PHE A 295 27.48 -6.99 8.63
N ALA A 296 27.56 -5.96 9.46
CA ALA A 296 28.49 -4.85 9.31
C ALA A 296 29.98 -5.23 9.46
N LYS A 297 30.29 -6.30 10.22
CA LYS A 297 31.66 -6.82 10.42
C LYS A 297 32.07 -7.80 9.32
N ALA A 298 31.12 -8.51 8.71
CA ALA A 298 31.40 -9.61 7.79
C ALA A 298 32.33 -9.22 6.63
N LYS A 299 33.39 -10.01 6.44
CA LYS A 299 34.21 -9.99 5.22
C LYS A 299 33.43 -10.75 4.14
N MET A 300 33.18 -10.12 3.00
CA MET A 300 32.50 -10.77 1.87
C MET A 300 33.41 -10.78 0.63
N LYS A 301 33.49 -11.92 -0.06
CA LYS A 301 34.32 -12.12 -1.26
C LYS A 301 33.89 -11.25 -2.45
N LYS A 302 32.61 -10.87 -2.56
CA LYS A 302 32.09 -9.93 -3.59
C LYS A 302 31.10 -8.94 -2.95
N ALA A 303 31.08 -7.70 -3.47
CA ALA A 303 30.22 -6.59 -3.01
C ALA A 303 30.23 -6.39 -1.48
N SER A 304 31.42 -6.16 -0.90
CA SER A 304 31.57 -5.88 0.53
C SER A 304 30.95 -4.54 0.95
N TYR A 305 30.65 -3.64 0.00
CA TYR A 305 30.20 -2.27 0.25
C TYR A 305 31.06 -1.56 1.31
N GLY A 306 32.37 -1.81 1.31
CA GLY A 306 33.32 -1.21 2.25
C GLY A 306 33.27 -1.77 3.67
N ARG A 307 32.69 -2.96 3.89
CA ARG A 307 32.81 -3.70 5.16
C ARG A 307 34.25 -4.19 5.40
N PRO A 308 34.73 -4.28 6.65
CA PRO A 308 33.99 -4.00 7.88
C PRO A 308 33.74 -2.49 8.07
N TRP A 309 32.54 -2.16 8.53
CA TRP A 309 32.13 -0.78 8.81
C TRP A 309 32.68 -0.31 10.16
N ASN A 310 34.01 -0.22 10.24
CA ASN A 310 34.75 0.03 11.47
C ASN A 310 34.82 1.51 11.90
N ASN A 311 33.97 2.36 11.31
CA ASN A 311 33.70 3.72 11.75
C ASN A 311 32.36 4.21 11.16
N LYS A 312 31.79 5.28 11.73
CA LYS A 312 30.48 5.80 11.30
C LYS A 312 30.44 6.21 9.83
N ILE A 313 31.49 6.84 9.30
CA ILE A 313 31.52 7.26 7.88
C ILE A 313 31.53 6.08 6.92
N LYS A 314 32.31 5.03 7.21
CA LYS A 314 32.29 3.79 6.41
C LYS A 314 30.92 3.13 6.44
N SER A 315 30.25 3.13 7.60
CA SER A 315 28.88 2.62 7.74
C SER A 315 27.87 3.40 6.91
N ILE A 316 27.94 4.74 6.91
CA ILE A 316 27.07 5.60 6.10
C ILE A 316 27.30 5.37 4.61
N LEU A 317 28.56 5.43 4.16
CA LEU A 317 28.89 5.22 2.75
C LEU A 317 28.55 3.79 2.30
N GLY A 318 28.91 2.79 3.10
CA GLY A 318 28.70 1.38 2.77
C GLY A 318 27.23 1.00 2.73
N GLY A 319 26.43 1.49 3.68
CA GLY A 319 24.99 1.31 3.64
C GLY A 319 24.33 2.03 2.46
N ALA A 320 24.79 3.24 2.11
CA ALA A 320 24.33 3.93 0.91
C ALA A 320 24.67 3.17 -0.38
N LEU A 321 25.87 2.61 -0.49
CA LEU A 321 26.26 1.77 -1.63
C LEU A 321 25.40 0.50 -1.71
N TYR A 322 25.18 -0.18 -0.59
CA TYR A 322 24.28 -1.34 -0.51
C TYR A 322 22.88 -0.96 -1.01
N TYR A 323 22.33 0.14 -0.51
CA TYR A 323 21.00 0.59 -0.88
C TYR A 323 20.89 1.00 -2.35
N GLY A 324 21.90 1.74 -2.86
CA GLY A 324 21.96 2.17 -4.25
C GLY A 324 22.00 1.00 -5.22
N VAL A 325 22.84 0.00 -4.96
CA VAL A 325 23.00 -1.19 -5.81
C VAL A 325 21.74 -2.06 -5.81
N ASN A 326 21.18 -2.37 -4.64
CA ASN A 326 20.11 -3.36 -4.53
C ASN A 326 18.71 -2.83 -4.89
N TYR A 327 18.50 -1.50 -4.91
CA TYR A 327 17.18 -0.93 -5.17
C TYR A 327 17.19 0.19 -6.20
N VAL A 328 17.99 1.25 -5.99
CA VAL A 328 17.90 2.46 -6.81
C VAL A 328 18.33 2.21 -8.26
N ARG A 329 19.44 1.49 -8.46
CA ARG A 329 19.94 1.13 -9.81
C ARG A 329 18.96 0.24 -10.58
N GLY A 330 18.23 -0.64 -9.89
CA GLY A 330 17.21 -1.51 -10.49
C GLY A 330 15.89 -0.82 -10.86
N GLY A 331 15.77 0.50 -10.64
CA GLY A 331 14.53 1.24 -10.92
C GLY A 331 13.51 1.24 -9.78
N GLN A 332 13.84 0.72 -8.61
CA GLN A 332 13.01 0.76 -7.40
C GLN A 332 13.32 2.00 -6.55
N ASP A 333 13.36 3.17 -7.19
CA ASP A 333 13.87 4.41 -6.61
C ASP A 333 12.79 5.30 -5.99
N THR A 334 11.64 4.74 -5.61
CA THR A 334 10.61 5.38 -4.79
C THR A 334 10.00 4.34 -3.86
N PHE A 335 9.40 4.73 -2.73
CA PHE A 335 8.67 3.76 -1.88
C PHE A 335 7.57 3.02 -2.65
N TYR A 336 6.88 3.73 -3.56
CA TYR A 336 5.88 3.12 -4.43
C TYR A 336 6.49 1.99 -5.27
N LEU A 337 7.62 2.23 -5.94
CA LEU A 337 8.25 1.22 -6.81
C LEU A 337 8.93 0.12 -6.01
N LYS A 338 9.40 0.39 -4.79
CA LYS A 338 9.84 -0.67 -3.86
C LYS A 338 8.69 -1.60 -3.47
N LYS A 339 7.49 -1.07 -3.23
CA LYS A 339 6.32 -1.88 -2.85
C LYS A 339 5.74 -2.65 -4.02
N PHE A 340 5.40 -1.96 -5.10
CA PHE A 340 4.62 -2.56 -6.19
C PHE A 340 5.50 -3.13 -7.30
N ASN A 341 6.75 -2.65 -7.41
CA ASN A 341 7.70 -2.93 -8.49
C ASN A 341 7.04 -3.19 -9.85
N VAL A 342 6.48 -2.14 -10.44
CA VAL A 342 5.84 -2.21 -11.76
C VAL A 342 6.79 -1.79 -12.89
N VAL A 343 8.11 -1.74 -12.65
CA VAL A 343 9.10 -1.22 -13.61
C VAL A 343 9.09 -2.04 -14.90
N LYS A 344 9.01 -3.37 -14.80
CA LYS A 344 8.94 -4.29 -15.96
C LYS A 344 7.57 -4.95 -16.10
N GLY A 345 6.52 -4.35 -15.56
CA GLY A 345 5.16 -4.93 -15.54
C GLY A 345 4.99 -6.21 -14.71
N LYS A 346 6.03 -6.66 -14.00
CA LYS A 346 6.03 -7.85 -13.14
C LYS A 346 6.33 -7.48 -11.69
N ALA A 347 5.50 -7.94 -10.76
CA ALA A 347 5.61 -7.74 -9.32
C ALA A 347 6.69 -8.62 -8.66
N ILE A 348 7.91 -8.64 -9.21
CA ILE A 348 9.04 -9.40 -8.68
C ILE A 348 9.91 -8.53 -7.76
N HIS A 349 10.73 -9.12 -6.89
CA HIS A 349 11.69 -8.38 -6.03
C HIS A 349 11.04 -7.21 -5.25
N GLN A 350 9.83 -7.38 -4.73
CA GLN A 350 9.20 -6.35 -3.92
C GLN A 350 9.89 -6.26 -2.56
N TYR A 351 10.15 -5.05 -2.10
CA TYR A 351 10.75 -4.80 -0.79
C TYR A 351 9.82 -5.18 0.37
N MET A 352 8.51 -5.22 0.12
CA MET A 352 7.49 -5.44 1.14
C MET A 352 6.22 -6.06 0.55
N THR A 353 5.61 -6.97 1.29
CA THR A 353 4.38 -7.67 0.88
C THR A 353 3.12 -6.90 1.26
N ASN A 354 3.10 -6.22 2.42
CA ASN A 354 1.97 -5.42 2.88
C ASN A 354 1.53 -4.38 1.82
N VAL A 355 0.30 -4.49 1.30
CA VAL A 355 -0.27 -3.60 0.26
C VAL A 355 -0.22 -2.12 0.64
N GLN A 356 -0.20 -1.83 1.95
CA GLN A 356 -0.14 -0.47 2.51
C GLN A 356 1.29 0.02 2.73
N GLY A 357 2.30 -0.81 2.43
CA GLY A 357 3.69 -0.62 2.84
C GLY A 357 4.27 0.72 2.37
N ALA A 358 4.13 1.06 1.08
CA ALA A 358 4.63 2.35 0.57
C ALA A 358 4.02 3.54 1.31
N PHE A 359 2.71 3.51 1.57
CA PHE A 359 1.98 4.54 2.30
C PHE A 359 2.42 4.62 3.76
N ALA A 360 2.52 3.49 4.46
CA ALA A 360 2.91 3.43 5.87
C ALA A 360 4.37 3.89 6.09
N GLU A 361 5.29 3.43 5.24
CA GLU A 361 6.70 3.84 5.28
C GLU A 361 6.85 5.32 5.01
N THR A 362 6.09 5.85 4.04
CA THR A 362 6.07 7.29 3.74
C THR A 362 5.69 8.13 4.94
N ARG A 363 4.70 7.71 5.74
CA ARG A 363 4.26 8.44 6.93
C ARG A 363 5.33 8.48 8.02
N ARG A 364 6.14 7.43 8.14
CA ARG A 364 7.28 7.40 9.08
C ARG A 364 8.42 8.27 8.56
N PHE A 365 8.70 8.17 7.27
CA PHE A 365 9.78 8.84 6.57
C PHE A 365 9.57 10.35 6.46
N GLU A 366 8.34 10.82 6.21
CA GLU A 366 8.03 12.25 6.12
C GLU A 366 8.33 13.00 7.42
N ARG A 367 8.32 12.33 8.58
CA ARG A 367 8.73 12.96 9.86
C ARG A 367 10.16 13.49 9.82
N GLY A 368 11.07 12.79 9.14
CA GLY A 368 12.44 13.27 8.92
C GLY A 368 12.51 14.42 7.92
N TYR A 369 11.52 14.53 7.03
CA TYR A 369 11.44 15.58 6.01
C TYR A 369 10.60 16.79 6.39
N LYS A 370 9.90 16.78 7.53
CA LYS A 370 9.00 17.87 7.94
C LYS A 370 9.67 19.25 7.82
N ARG A 371 10.96 19.34 8.15
CA ARG A 371 11.79 20.55 8.07
C ARG A 371 12.45 20.76 6.69
N GLY A 372 12.64 19.67 5.93
CA GLY A 372 13.21 19.68 4.58
C GLY A 372 12.21 19.91 3.45
N LYS A 373 10.91 20.10 3.72
CA LYS A 373 9.89 20.28 2.68
C LYS A 373 10.10 21.51 1.79
N ASN A 374 10.80 22.52 2.30
CA ASN A 374 11.12 23.73 1.54
C ASN A 374 12.30 23.52 0.58
N ALA A 375 13.01 22.39 0.65
CA ALA A 375 14.04 22.05 -0.32
C ALA A 375 13.44 21.72 -1.70
N LYS A 376 14.29 21.80 -2.73
CA LYS A 376 13.95 21.25 -4.04
C LYS A 376 13.88 19.73 -3.91
N LEU A 377 12.73 19.14 -4.27
CA LEU A 377 12.47 17.71 -4.18
C LEU A 377 11.89 17.21 -5.51
N THR A 378 12.44 16.11 -6.02
CA THR A 378 11.93 15.46 -7.24
C THR A 378 10.99 14.31 -6.87
N PHE A 379 9.75 14.35 -7.34
CA PHE A 379 8.78 13.26 -7.21
C PHE A 379 8.59 12.58 -8.57
N ARG A 380 8.86 11.28 -8.64
CA ARG A 380 8.62 10.44 -9.82
C ARG A 380 7.30 9.69 -9.63
N ILE A 381 6.26 10.16 -10.32
CA ILE A 381 4.90 9.71 -10.09
C ILE A 381 4.51 8.74 -11.22
N PRO A 382 4.14 7.49 -10.90
CA PRO A 382 3.66 6.53 -11.88
C PRO A 382 2.48 7.08 -12.68
N VAL A 383 2.49 6.90 -14.00
CA VAL A 383 1.36 7.21 -14.88
C VAL A 383 1.05 5.95 -15.69
N TYR A 384 -0.05 5.30 -15.38
CA TYR A 384 -0.48 4.07 -16.07
C TYR A 384 -1.41 4.37 -17.24
N THR A 385 -1.36 3.52 -18.25
CA THR A 385 -2.40 3.50 -19.29
C THR A 385 -3.67 2.80 -18.78
N ASN A 386 -4.82 3.14 -19.34
CA ASN A 386 -6.13 2.53 -19.04
C ASN A 386 -6.51 2.57 -17.54
N MET A 387 -6.20 3.68 -16.88
CA MET A 387 -6.72 3.95 -15.54
C MET A 387 -8.21 4.30 -15.60
N PRO A 388 -9.00 3.96 -14.56
CA PRO A 388 -10.38 4.40 -14.48
C PRO A 388 -10.48 5.93 -14.47
N LYS A 389 -11.58 6.47 -15.01
CA LYS A 389 -11.87 7.91 -15.08
C LYS A 389 -11.63 8.61 -13.74
N ASN A 390 -12.16 8.02 -12.67
CA ASN A 390 -12.00 8.51 -11.31
C ASN A 390 -10.92 7.71 -10.56
N ALA A 391 -10.33 8.33 -9.53
CA ALA A 391 -9.41 7.66 -8.63
C ALA A 391 -10.09 6.44 -7.96
N CYS A 392 -9.39 5.32 -7.87
CA CYS A 392 -9.92 4.11 -7.27
C CYS A 392 -10.28 4.36 -5.81
N SER A 393 -11.55 4.17 -5.43
CA SER A 393 -12.00 4.38 -4.06
C SER A 393 -11.50 3.27 -3.12
N LYS A 394 -11.23 3.63 -1.87
CA LYS A 394 -10.91 2.64 -0.83
C LYS A 394 -12.15 1.77 -0.58
N PRO A 395 -12.04 0.43 -0.56
CA PRO A 395 -13.17 -0.42 -0.21
C PRO A 395 -13.70 -0.09 1.20
N LYS A 396 -15.02 -0.16 1.39
CA LYS A 396 -15.68 0.08 2.69
C LYS A 396 -15.11 -0.84 3.76
N ALA A 397 -15.07 -0.43 5.03
CA ALA A 397 -14.61 -1.28 6.12
C ALA A 397 -15.61 -2.37 6.55
N ARG A 398 -16.86 -2.30 6.06
CA ARG A 398 -17.93 -3.27 6.34
C ARG A 398 -18.13 -4.26 5.18
N GLY A 399 -18.76 -5.39 5.50
CA GLY A 399 -19.06 -6.44 4.54
C GLY A 399 -17.86 -7.32 4.19
N ASN A 400 -18.09 -8.29 3.31
CA ASN A 400 -17.07 -9.19 2.81
C ASN A 400 -17.16 -9.33 1.28
N ASN A 401 -16.12 -9.91 0.68
CA ASN A 401 -16.01 -10.08 -0.77
C ASN A 401 -16.56 -11.43 -1.28
N ASP A 402 -17.31 -12.18 -0.48
CA ASP A 402 -17.95 -13.41 -0.92
C ASP A 402 -19.10 -13.09 -1.88
N ASN A 403 -18.82 -13.26 -3.16
CA ASN A 403 -19.76 -13.16 -4.26
C ASN A 403 -19.85 -14.48 -5.03
N PHE A 404 -19.71 -15.61 -4.33
CA PHE A 404 -19.69 -16.93 -4.97
C PHE A 404 -21.05 -17.63 -4.91
N ILE A 405 -21.35 -18.39 -5.96
CA ILE A 405 -22.43 -19.38 -5.95
C ILE A 405 -21.86 -20.68 -5.37
N ARG A 406 -22.43 -21.16 -4.27
CA ARG A 406 -22.02 -22.37 -3.56
C ARG A 406 -22.35 -23.64 -4.33
N SER A 407 -23.59 -23.70 -4.84
CA SER A 407 -24.10 -24.84 -5.59
C SER A 407 -25.20 -24.39 -6.54
N VAL A 408 -25.41 -25.21 -7.58
CA VAL A 408 -26.52 -25.06 -8.52
C VAL A 408 -27.31 -26.36 -8.59
N LYS A 409 -28.64 -26.26 -8.68
CA LYS A 409 -29.53 -27.38 -9.00
C LYS A 409 -30.11 -27.14 -10.38
N ILE A 410 -30.11 -28.15 -11.25
CA ILE A 410 -30.65 -28.04 -12.60
C ILE A 410 -31.77 -29.06 -12.79
N SER A 411 -32.93 -28.56 -13.20
CA SER A 411 -34.07 -29.36 -13.62
C SER A 411 -34.15 -29.41 -15.15
N ALA A 412 -34.65 -30.52 -15.71
CA ALA A 412 -34.78 -30.71 -17.16
C ALA A 412 -33.46 -30.57 -17.97
N GLY A 413 -32.29 -30.67 -17.32
CA GLY A 413 -30.99 -30.57 -17.96
C GLY A 413 -29.85 -31.00 -17.04
N LYS A 414 -28.61 -30.80 -17.48
CA LYS A 414 -27.41 -30.94 -16.64
C LYS A 414 -26.29 -30.00 -17.09
N LEU A 415 -25.38 -29.63 -16.20
CA LEU A 415 -24.13 -28.99 -16.62
C LEU A 415 -23.23 -30.01 -17.33
N THR A 416 -22.52 -29.57 -18.36
CA THR A 416 -21.51 -30.40 -19.03
C THR A 416 -20.24 -30.58 -18.19
N LYS A 417 -20.04 -29.73 -17.18
CA LYS A 417 -18.92 -29.81 -16.23
C LYS A 417 -19.46 -29.74 -14.80
N LYS A 418 -18.84 -30.48 -13.88
CA LYS A 418 -19.13 -30.38 -12.44
C LYS A 418 -19.05 -28.92 -11.98
N TRP A 419 -19.96 -28.54 -11.08
CA TRP A 419 -19.96 -27.22 -10.47
C TRP A 419 -18.65 -26.99 -9.70
N ASP A 420 -18.04 -25.83 -9.92
CA ASP A 420 -16.85 -25.32 -9.28
C ASP A 420 -17.04 -23.81 -9.17
N ARG A 421 -17.09 -23.31 -7.93
CA ARG A 421 -17.33 -21.89 -7.63
C ARG A 421 -16.32 -20.94 -8.33
N TYR A 422 -15.13 -21.43 -8.68
CA TYR A 422 -14.08 -20.67 -9.36
C TYR A 422 -14.09 -20.80 -10.89
N ARG A 423 -15.04 -21.53 -11.47
CA ARG A 423 -15.31 -21.55 -12.90
C ARG A 423 -16.42 -20.55 -13.21
N PHE A 424 -16.18 -19.66 -14.16
CA PHE A 424 -17.11 -18.55 -14.47
C PHE A 424 -17.80 -18.70 -15.83
N LYS A 425 -17.53 -19.78 -16.55
CA LYS A 425 -18.16 -20.12 -17.84
C LYS A 425 -18.64 -21.56 -17.81
N TYR A 426 -19.91 -21.76 -18.11
CA TYR A 426 -20.60 -23.03 -18.09
C TYR A 426 -21.44 -23.26 -19.34
N VAL A 427 -21.63 -24.53 -19.65
CA VAL A 427 -22.60 -24.99 -20.64
C VAL A 427 -23.57 -25.93 -19.93
N ALA A 428 -24.86 -25.71 -20.11
CA ALA A 428 -25.94 -26.53 -19.62
C ALA A 428 -26.61 -27.22 -20.81
N LYS A 429 -26.69 -28.55 -20.79
CA LYS A 429 -27.33 -29.36 -21.83
C LYS A 429 -28.78 -29.63 -21.43
N LEU A 430 -29.71 -29.23 -22.29
CA LEU A 430 -31.14 -29.51 -22.16
C LEU A 430 -31.40 -31.01 -22.36
N LYS A 431 -32.27 -31.61 -21.54
CA LYS A 431 -32.69 -33.01 -21.75
C LYS A 431 -33.49 -33.12 -23.06
N PRO A 432 -33.42 -34.25 -23.78
CA PRO A 432 -34.26 -34.48 -24.95
C PRO A 432 -35.74 -34.24 -24.65
N LYS A 433 -36.48 -33.72 -25.62
CA LYS A 433 -37.93 -33.43 -25.56
C LYS A 433 -38.35 -32.34 -24.54
N LYS A 434 -37.43 -31.72 -23.80
CA LYS A 434 -37.74 -30.58 -22.91
C LYS A 434 -37.58 -29.25 -23.67
N LYS A 435 -38.44 -28.27 -23.37
CA LYS A 435 -38.44 -26.93 -23.99
C LYS A 435 -37.47 -25.96 -23.32
N PHE A 436 -37.30 -26.10 -22.00
CA PHE A 436 -36.41 -25.29 -21.18
C PHE A 436 -35.80 -26.11 -20.05
N LEU A 437 -34.70 -25.60 -19.49
CA LEU A 437 -34.14 -26.05 -18.22
C LEU A 437 -34.27 -24.93 -17.19
N GLU A 438 -34.30 -25.32 -15.92
CA GLU A 438 -34.29 -24.40 -14.80
C GLU A 438 -33.01 -24.55 -14.00
N ILE A 439 -32.43 -23.42 -13.58
CA ILE A 439 -31.25 -23.37 -12.74
C ILE A 439 -31.62 -22.64 -11.45
N GLU A 440 -31.53 -23.35 -10.34
CA GLU A 440 -31.66 -22.79 -8.99
C GLU A 440 -30.28 -22.59 -8.37
N LEU A 441 -30.04 -21.39 -7.86
CA LEU A 441 -28.74 -20.93 -7.35
C LEU A 441 -28.76 -20.85 -5.82
N LYS A 442 -27.75 -21.45 -5.18
CA LYS A 442 -27.47 -21.25 -3.75
C LYS A 442 -26.21 -20.42 -3.59
N LEU A 443 -26.34 -19.22 -3.02
CA LEU A 443 -25.19 -18.34 -2.75
C LEU A 443 -24.36 -18.87 -1.57
N SER A 444 -23.07 -18.52 -1.54
CA SER A 444 -22.16 -18.89 -0.45
C SER A 444 -22.41 -18.06 0.81
N ASP A 445 -22.54 -16.74 0.67
CA ASP A 445 -22.91 -15.82 1.75
C ASP A 445 -24.40 -15.47 1.67
N ALA A 446 -25.09 -15.52 2.81
CA ALA A 446 -26.49 -15.13 2.93
C ALA A 446 -26.72 -13.63 2.66
N ARG A 447 -25.68 -12.80 2.87
CA ARG A 447 -25.72 -11.35 2.59
C ARG A 447 -25.30 -10.98 1.16
N ALA A 448 -24.95 -11.97 0.33
CA ALA A 448 -24.74 -11.73 -1.09
C ALA A 448 -26.09 -11.63 -1.82
N HIS A 449 -26.11 -10.87 -2.91
CA HIS A 449 -27.30 -10.59 -3.70
C HIS A 449 -27.13 -11.04 -5.16
N VAL A 450 -28.19 -11.60 -5.73
CA VAL A 450 -28.35 -11.90 -7.16
C VAL A 450 -29.76 -11.53 -7.57
N LYS A 451 -29.94 -10.97 -8.77
CA LYS A 451 -31.26 -10.48 -9.25
C LYS A 451 -32.33 -11.56 -9.21
N THR A 452 -31.99 -12.78 -9.66
CA THR A 452 -32.86 -13.94 -9.54
C THR A 452 -32.05 -15.16 -9.10
N LYS A 453 -32.61 -15.94 -8.18
CA LYS A 453 -32.05 -17.24 -7.77
C LYS A 453 -32.56 -18.40 -8.62
N ARG A 454 -33.61 -18.19 -9.43
CA ARG A 454 -34.19 -19.18 -10.34
C ARG A 454 -34.14 -18.64 -11.77
N ILE A 455 -33.52 -19.38 -12.67
CA ILE A 455 -33.28 -18.97 -14.05
C ILE A 455 -33.89 -20.02 -14.97
N VAL A 456 -34.78 -19.58 -15.85
CA VAL A 456 -35.31 -20.39 -16.95
C VAL A 456 -34.48 -20.12 -18.20
N LEU A 457 -34.01 -21.18 -18.87
CA LEU A 457 -33.18 -21.10 -20.08
C LEU A 457 -33.70 -22.06 -21.15
N VAL A 458 -33.89 -21.53 -22.35
CA VAL A 458 -34.18 -22.32 -23.57
C VAL A 458 -32.92 -22.55 -24.37
N LYS A 459 -32.95 -23.57 -25.25
CA LYS A 459 -31.83 -23.95 -26.12
C LYS A 459 -31.29 -22.75 -26.91
N GLY A 460 -29.97 -22.65 -27.01
CA GLY A 460 -29.26 -21.58 -27.74
C GLY A 460 -29.09 -20.28 -26.95
N LYS A 461 -29.86 -20.04 -25.87
CA LYS A 461 -29.74 -18.81 -25.08
C LYS A 461 -28.57 -18.86 -24.11
N THR A 462 -28.09 -17.66 -23.75
CA THR A 462 -27.01 -17.47 -22.78
C THR A 462 -27.44 -16.45 -21.74
N VAL A 463 -27.16 -16.74 -20.47
CA VAL A 463 -27.39 -15.82 -19.36
C VAL A 463 -26.06 -15.41 -18.71
N VAL A 464 -26.01 -14.19 -18.19
CA VAL A 464 -24.93 -13.74 -17.30
C VAL A 464 -25.52 -13.50 -15.91
N VAL A 465 -25.17 -14.36 -14.96
CA VAL A 465 -25.57 -14.24 -13.57
C VAL A 465 -24.56 -13.36 -12.84
N THR A 466 -25.02 -12.21 -12.34
CA THR A 466 -24.18 -11.28 -11.57
C THR A 466 -24.47 -11.43 -10.09
N VAL A 467 -23.50 -11.93 -9.32
CA VAL A 467 -23.58 -11.99 -7.86
C VAL A 467 -22.83 -10.80 -7.27
N THR A 468 -23.46 -10.07 -6.36
CA THR A 468 -22.89 -8.94 -5.65
C THR A 468 -22.67 -9.32 -4.19
N SER A 469 -21.44 -9.20 -3.69
CA SER A 469 -21.14 -9.46 -2.28
C SER A 469 -21.71 -8.37 -1.36
N SER A 470 -21.72 -8.60 -0.05
CA SER A 470 -22.11 -7.59 0.95
C SER A 470 -21.19 -6.35 0.97
N SER A 471 -19.97 -6.45 0.44
CA SER A 471 -19.07 -5.29 0.22
C SER A 471 -19.34 -4.55 -1.10
N GLY A 472 -20.20 -5.07 -1.98
CA GLY A 472 -20.52 -4.51 -3.29
C GLY A 472 -19.67 -5.02 -4.45
N VAL A 473 -18.77 -5.99 -4.24
CA VAL A 473 -17.95 -6.57 -5.31
C VAL A 473 -18.78 -7.53 -6.14
N ARG A 474 -18.74 -7.38 -7.46
CA ARG A 474 -19.55 -8.18 -8.39
C ARG A 474 -18.73 -9.30 -9.04
N ARG A 475 -19.39 -10.43 -9.30
CA ARG A 475 -18.85 -11.58 -10.05
C ARG A 475 -19.87 -12.08 -11.04
N ASN A 476 -19.41 -12.36 -12.26
CA ASN A 476 -20.26 -12.79 -13.36
C ASN A 476 -20.02 -14.27 -13.69
N TYR A 477 -21.10 -15.04 -13.79
CA TYR A 477 -21.11 -16.41 -14.29
C TYR A 477 -21.87 -16.45 -15.61
N LYS A 478 -21.22 -16.88 -16.69
CA LYS A 478 -21.84 -17.03 -18.02
C LYS A 478 -22.29 -18.49 -18.21
N ILE A 479 -23.57 -18.71 -18.45
CA ILE A 479 -24.13 -20.05 -18.68
C ILE A 479 -24.84 -20.06 -20.03
N LYS A 480 -24.38 -20.93 -20.94
CA LYS A 480 -25.02 -21.17 -22.26
C LYS A 480 -25.84 -22.45 -22.21
N CYS A 481 -27.08 -22.40 -22.68
CA CYS A 481 -27.92 -23.58 -22.87
C CYS A 481 -27.69 -24.17 -24.27
N ILE A 482 -27.45 -25.48 -24.36
CA ILE A 482 -27.33 -26.23 -25.62
C ILE A 482 -28.34 -27.37 -25.69
#